data_AF-A0A8S1BVM4-F1
#
_entry.id   AF-A0A8S1BVM4-F1
#
_cell.length_a   1.000
_cell.length_b   1.000
_cell.length_c   1.000
_cell.angle_alpha   90.00
_cell.angle_beta   90.00
_cell.angle_gamma   90.00
#
_symmetry.space_group_name_H-M   'P 1'
#
loop_
_entity.id
_entity.type
_entity.pdbx_description
1 polymer ?
#
loop_
_entity_poly.entity_id
_entity_poly.type
_entity_poly.pdbx_seq_one_letter_code
_entity_poly.pdbx_strand_id
1 'polypeptide(L)'
;MAHNFRRSCKECGCKCEGCNDNTSLHLHVEIENLQQRLLEKEHHIVKMETNFLSEADKYPDGEVVAMMEEIAVWQDKYNRLYEAHKKLQKVNQGLEDKLLRIVDKFETEKSVLSRELGSTSRSLSEEKAKSARLKTENERYRNDVNLTIQLLQCRPGNFMPQKMDSLPSDIQQKVKTYVNNKKINGGSFPQSRPEPKLIKVPIPTFPPTAMVYSVNKGGWYGVVFSRFNSVRY
;
A
#
# COMPACT_ATOMS: atom_id res chain seq x y z
N MET A 1 -100.21 -76.30 -54.29
CA MET A 1 -100.44 -75.43 -53.11
C MET A 1 -99.16 -75.38 -52.30
N ALA A 2 -98.84 -74.18 -51.84
CA ALA A 2 -97.49 -73.70 -51.54
C ALA A 2 -96.73 -74.48 -50.45
N HIS A 3 -95.47 -74.77 -50.77
CA HIS A 3 -94.42 -75.08 -49.80
C HIS A 3 -94.29 -73.93 -48.81
N ASN A 4 -94.51 -74.20 -47.52
CA ASN A 4 -94.20 -73.27 -46.44
C ASN A 4 -93.23 -73.97 -45.49
N PHE A 5 -91.97 -74.03 -45.92
CA PHE A 5 -90.87 -74.56 -45.13
C PHE A 5 -90.48 -73.52 -44.08
N ARG A 6 -91.14 -73.56 -42.92
CA ARG A 6 -90.78 -72.74 -41.76
C ARG A 6 -89.68 -73.45 -40.97
N ARG A 7 -88.43 -73.02 -41.16
CA ARG A 7 -87.32 -73.38 -40.26
C ARG A 7 -87.40 -72.52 -39.00
N SER A 8 -87.58 -73.16 -37.85
CA SER A 8 -87.42 -72.57 -36.51
C SER A 8 -85.93 -72.49 -36.14
N CYS A 9 -85.53 -71.43 -35.43
CA CYS A 9 -84.17 -71.26 -34.92
C CYS A 9 -83.85 -72.34 -33.88
N LYS A 10 -82.73 -73.06 -34.06
CA LYS A 10 -82.40 -74.27 -33.29
C LYS A 10 -81.89 -74.03 -31.86
N GLU A 11 -81.64 -72.79 -31.45
CA GLU A 11 -81.14 -72.50 -30.09
C GLU A 11 -82.17 -71.84 -29.15
N CYS A 12 -83.21 -71.14 -29.64
CA CYS A 12 -84.18 -70.46 -28.75
C CYS A 12 -85.68 -70.66 -29.07
N GLY A 13 -86.04 -71.29 -30.20
CA GLY A 13 -87.41 -71.76 -30.44
C GLY A 13 -88.52 -70.71 -30.66
N CYS A 14 -88.23 -69.41 -30.71
CA CYS A 14 -89.22 -68.35 -30.95
C CYS A 14 -89.26 -67.86 -32.41
N LYS A 15 -90.41 -67.30 -32.83
CA LYS A 15 -90.62 -66.66 -34.14
C LYS A 15 -90.42 -65.15 -33.99
N CYS A 16 -89.22 -64.68 -34.24
CA CYS A 16 -88.87 -63.26 -34.17
C CYS A 16 -88.07 -62.88 -35.43
N GLU A 17 -88.40 -61.75 -36.05
CA GLU A 17 -87.73 -61.22 -37.26
C GLU A 17 -86.37 -60.54 -36.96
N GLY A 18 -85.82 -60.68 -35.75
CA GLY A 18 -84.61 -59.95 -35.35
C GLY A 18 -83.81 -60.53 -34.18
N CYS A 19 -83.87 -61.83 -33.92
CA CYS A 19 -83.00 -62.47 -32.91
C CYS A 19 -81.84 -63.22 -33.56
N ASN A 20 -80.75 -62.52 -33.91
CA ASN A 20 -79.37 -63.01 -33.72
C ASN A 20 -78.27 -61.97 -34.09
N ASP A 21 -78.61 -60.88 -34.78
CA ASP A 21 -77.58 -59.95 -35.28
C ASP A 21 -77.11 -58.91 -34.26
N ASN A 22 -77.93 -58.54 -33.27
CA ASN A 22 -77.55 -57.56 -32.25
C ASN A 22 -76.42 -58.04 -31.33
N THR A 23 -76.37 -59.33 -31.00
CA THR A 23 -75.30 -59.91 -30.18
C THR A 23 -73.99 -59.99 -30.97
N SER A 24 -74.06 -60.38 -32.24
CA SER A 24 -72.90 -60.36 -33.14
C SER A 24 -72.36 -58.94 -33.30
N LEU A 25 -73.21 -57.95 -33.57
CA LEU A 25 -72.82 -56.55 -33.71
C LEU A 25 -72.23 -55.99 -32.41
N HIS A 26 -72.83 -56.29 -31.25
CA HIS A 26 -72.30 -55.89 -29.95
C HIS A 26 -70.91 -56.48 -29.69
N LEU A 27 -70.67 -57.74 -30.05
CA LEU A 27 -69.35 -58.37 -29.94
C LEU A 27 -68.33 -57.71 -30.88
N HIS A 28 -68.72 -57.32 -32.10
CA HIS A 28 -67.82 -56.60 -33.02
C HIS A 28 -67.44 -55.22 -32.49
N VAL A 29 -68.40 -54.46 -31.94
CA VAL A 29 -68.15 -53.17 -31.29
C VAL A 29 -67.24 -53.32 -30.08
N GLU A 30 -67.44 -54.36 -29.27
CA GLU A 30 -66.58 -54.63 -28.12
C GLU A 30 -65.16 -55.03 -28.56
N ILE A 31 -65.02 -55.84 -29.61
CA ILE A 31 -63.72 -56.18 -30.19
C ILE A 31 -63.00 -54.92 -30.70
N GLU A 32 -63.69 -54.03 -31.41
CA GLU A 32 -63.12 -52.78 -31.91
C GLU A 32 -62.70 -51.84 -30.76
N ASN A 33 -63.51 -51.74 -29.70
CA ASN A 33 -63.17 -50.99 -28.50
C ASN A 33 -61.94 -51.57 -27.78
N LEU A 34 -61.88 -52.91 -27.65
CA LEU A 34 -60.72 -53.58 -27.08
C LEU A 34 -59.46 -53.39 -27.93
N GLN A 35 -59.58 -53.42 -29.26
CA GLN A 35 -58.48 -53.13 -30.18
C GLN A 35 -57.99 -51.68 -30.06
N GLN A 36 -58.91 -50.72 -29.99
CA GLN A 36 -58.58 -49.30 -29.78
C GLN A 36 -57.85 -49.10 -28.44
N ARG A 37 -58.36 -49.69 -27.36
CA ARG A 37 -57.72 -49.65 -26.04
C ARG A 37 -56.35 -50.31 -26.04
N LEU A 38 -56.18 -51.39 -26.80
CA LEU A 38 -54.88 -52.05 -26.95
C LEU A 38 -53.88 -51.11 -27.64
N LEU A 39 -54.26 -50.49 -28.77
CA LEU A 39 -53.42 -49.53 -29.50
C LEU A 39 -53.02 -48.33 -28.64
N GLU A 40 -53.96 -47.78 -27.85
CA GLU A 40 -53.68 -46.69 -26.92
C GLU A 40 -52.65 -47.09 -25.85
N LYS A 41 -52.74 -48.32 -25.34
CA LYS A 41 -51.78 -48.86 -24.37
C LYS A 41 -50.42 -49.14 -25.01
N GLU A 42 -50.38 -49.68 -26.22
CA GLU A 42 -49.13 -49.88 -26.99
C GLU A 42 -48.42 -48.55 -27.24
N HIS A 43 -49.14 -47.54 -27.73
CA HIS A 43 -48.58 -46.20 -27.92
C HIS A 43 -48.06 -45.61 -26.59
N HIS A 44 -48.80 -45.80 -25.49
CA HIS A 44 -48.36 -45.34 -24.18
C HIS A 44 -47.09 -46.06 -23.70
N ILE A 45 -46.97 -47.37 -23.94
CA ILE A 45 -45.76 -48.15 -23.62
C ILE A 45 -44.58 -47.61 -24.41
N VAL A 46 -44.71 -47.46 -25.74
CA VAL A 46 -43.64 -46.93 -26.58
C VAL A 46 -43.22 -45.53 -26.11
N LYS A 47 -44.16 -44.66 -25.76
CA LYS A 47 -43.84 -43.33 -25.22
C LYS A 47 -43.06 -43.40 -23.90
N MET A 48 -43.43 -44.31 -23.00
CA MET A 48 -42.70 -44.52 -21.75
C MET A 48 -41.29 -45.06 -22.02
N GLU A 49 -41.15 -46.03 -22.92
CA GLU A 49 -39.87 -46.61 -23.32
C GLU A 49 -38.95 -45.57 -23.96
N THR A 50 -39.46 -44.75 -24.89
CA THR A 50 -38.68 -43.66 -25.49
C THR A 50 -38.21 -42.65 -24.47
N ASN A 51 -39.06 -42.30 -23.50
CA ASN A 51 -38.68 -41.36 -22.44
C ASN A 51 -37.63 -41.97 -21.51
N PHE A 52 -37.77 -43.24 -21.13
CA PHE A 52 -36.81 -43.94 -20.29
C PHE A 52 -35.44 -44.03 -20.97
N LEU A 53 -35.39 -44.41 -22.25
CA LEU A 53 -34.15 -44.45 -23.03
C LEU A 53 -33.53 -43.05 -23.15
N SER A 54 -34.34 -42.01 -23.40
CA SER A 54 -33.83 -40.63 -23.50
C SER A 54 -33.22 -40.12 -22.19
N GLU A 55 -33.72 -40.59 -21.04
CA GLU A 55 -33.17 -40.21 -19.73
C GLU A 55 -31.89 -41.01 -19.43
N ALA A 56 -31.84 -42.29 -19.82
CA ALA A 56 -30.65 -43.11 -19.75
C ALA A 56 -29.50 -42.56 -20.62
N ASP A 57 -29.80 -42.01 -21.80
CA ASP A 57 -28.80 -41.40 -22.68
C ASP A 57 -28.18 -40.12 -22.11
N LYS A 58 -28.92 -39.37 -21.28
CA LYS A 58 -28.38 -38.17 -20.60
C LYS A 58 -27.35 -38.54 -19.53
N TYR A 59 -27.56 -39.68 -18.88
CA TYR A 59 -26.74 -40.17 -17.80
C TYR A 59 -26.34 -41.63 -18.07
N PRO A 60 -25.39 -41.87 -19.00
CA PRO A 60 -25.00 -43.21 -19.39
C PRO A 60 -24.44 -44.05 -18.22
N ASP A 61 -23.81 -43.39 -17.26
CA ASP A 61 -23.30 -43.99 -16.02
C ASP A 61 -24.24 -43.81 -14.81
N GLY A 62 -25.44 -43.24 -15.05
CA GLY A 62 -26.45 -42.95 -14.04
C GLY A 62 -26.35 -41.53 -13.45
N GLU A 63 -27.51 -40.94 -13.17
CA GLU A 63 -27.64 -39.55 -12.67
C GLU A 63 -26.84 -39.33 -11.38
N VAL A 64 -26.82 -40.33 -10.49
CA VAL A 64 -26.06 -40.27 -9.24
C VAL A 64 -24.56 -40.10 -9.51
N VAL A 65 -24.01 -40.79 -10.50
CA VAL A 65 -22.58 -40.69 -10.85
C VAL A 65 -22.27 -39.31 -11.41
N ALA A 66 -23.08 -38.81 -12.35
CA ALA A 66 -22.92 -37.47 -12.90
C ALA A 66 -22.96 -36.38 -11.82
N MET A 67 -23.91 -36.47 -10.88
CA MET A 67 -24.02 -35.54 -9.76
C MET A 67 -22.83 -35.63 -8.81
N MET A 68 -22.30 -36.84 -8.56
CA MET A 68 -21.09 -37.03 -7.75
C MET A 68 -19.86 -36.40 -8.40
N GLU A 69 -19.72 -36.50 -9.72
CA GLU A 69 -18.63 -35.85 -10.47
C GLU A 69 -18.74 -34.32 -10.41
N GLU A 70 -19.94 -33.76 -10.57
CA GLU A 70 -20.18 -32.33 -10.41
C GLU A 70 -19.78 -31.84 -9.01
N ILE A 71 -20.18 -32.57 -7.97
CA ILE A 71 -19.78 -32.27 -6.58
C ILE A 71 -18.26 -32.29 -6.44
N ALA A 72 -17.59 -33.29 -7.01
CA ALA A 72 -16.13 -33.41 -6.95
C ALA A 72 -15.43 -32.22 -7.63
N VAL A 73 -15.94 -31.77 -8.79
CA VAL A 73 -15.42 -30.60 -9.51
C VAL A 73 -15.59 -29.33 -8.66
N TRP A 74 -16.75 -29.13 -8.04
CA TRP A 74 -16.99 -27.97 -7.18
C TRP A 74 -16.13 -27.99 -5.93
N GLN A 75 -15.89 -29.18 -5.36
CA GLN A 75 -15.02 -29.35 -4.21
C GLN A 75 -13.56 -29.01 -4.54
N ASP A 76 -13.04 -29.42 -5.69
CA ASP A 76 -11.70 -29.03 -6.16
C ASP A 76 -11.60 -27.50 -6.38
N LYS A 77 -12.59 -26.91 -7.04
CA LYS A 77 -12.65 -25.44 -7.23
C LYS A 77 -12.65 -24.70 -5.89
N TYR A 78 -13.45 -25.16 -4.93
CA TYR A 78 -13.50 -24.59 -3.58
C TYR A 78 -12.14 -24.71 -2.87
N ASN A 79 -11.52 -25.90 -2.89
CA ASN A 79 -10.23 -26.13 -2.26
C ASN A 79 -9.13 -25.23 -2.84
N ARG A 80 -9.08 -25.08 -4.17
CA ARG A 80 -8.13 -24.17 -4.85
C ARG A 80 -8.33 -22.72 -4.43
N LEU A 81 -9.58 -22.27 -4.39
CA LEU A 81 -9.92 -20.90 -3.97
C LEU A 81 -9.56 -20.67 -2.49
N TYR A 82 -9.89 -21.63 -1.62
CA TYR A 82 -9.57 -21.57 -0.20
C TYR A 82 -8.06 -21.48 0.04
N GLU A 83 -7.27 -22.33 -0.62
CA GLU A 83 -5.81 -22.29 -0.51
C GLU A 83 -5.20 -20.99 -1.08
N ALA A 84 -5.74 -20.46 -2.18
CA ALA A 84 -5.35 -19.16 -2.71
C ALA A 84 -5.64 -18.03 -1.71
N HIS A 85 -6.83 -18.02 -1.10
CA HIS A 85 -7.21 -17.06 -0.07
C HIS A 85 -6.28 -17.16 1.15
N LYS A 86 -5.99 -18.38 1.62
CA LYS A 86 -5.07 -18.62 2.75
C LYS A 86 -3.65 -18.11 2.47
N LYS A 87 -3.14 -18.29 1.24
CA LYS A 87 -1.85 -17.72 0.82
C LYS A 87 -1.89 -16.19 0.82
N LEU A 88 -2.94 -15.59 0.26
CA LEU A 88 -3.10 -14.14 0.25
C LEU A 88 -3.17 -13.56 1.67
N GLN A 89 -3.90 -14.21 2.58
CA GLN A 89 -3.99 -13.82 3.98
C GLN A 89 -2.63 -13.79 4.67
N LYS A 90 -1.77 -14.78 4.41
CA LYS A 90 -0.39 -14.80 4.94
C LYS A 90 0.46 -13.65 4.39
N VAL A 91 0.33 -13.35 3.10
CA VAL A 91 1.04 -12.21 2.49
C VAL A 91 0.55 -10.90 3.10
N ASN A 92 -0.76 -10.74 3.27
CA ASN A 92 -1.35 -9.53 3.84
C ASN A 92 -0.89 -9.31 5.30
N GLN A 93 -0.93 -10.36 6.13
CA GLN A 93 -0.39 -10.29 7.49
C GLN A 93 1.08 -9.85 7.50
N GLY A 94 1.91 -10.42 6.62
CA GLY A 94 3.31 -10.02 6.50
C GLY A 94 3.51 -8.57 6.03
N LEU A 95 2.58 -8.00 5.28
CA LEU A 95 2.60 -6.59 4.89
C LEU A 95 2.17 -5.68 6.05
N GLU A 96 1.12 -6.06 6.78
CA GLU A 96 0.67 -5.36 8.00
C GLU A 96 1.80 -5.30 9.04
N ASP A 97 2.49 -6.40 9.29
CA ASP A 97 3.64 -6.45 10.21
C ASP A 97 4.81 -5.55 9.74
N LYS A 98 5.03 -5.45 8.42
CA LYS A 98 6.05 -4.54 7.86
C LYS A 98 5.64 -3.08 8.03
N LEU A 99 4.37 -2.76 7.80
CA LEU A 99 3.83 -1.42 8.00
C LEU A 99 3.96 -0.99 9.46
N LEU A 100 3.57 -1.84 10.41
CA LEU A 100 3.72 -1.57 11.83
C LEU A 100 5.18 -1.27 12.21
N ARG A 101 6.13 -2.11 11.79
CA ARG A 101 7.57 -1.86 12.04
C ARG A 101 8.08 -0.55 11.45
N ILE A 102 7.61 -0.18 10.27
CA ILE A 102 7.97 1.09 9.63
C ILE A 102 7.42 2.26 10.43
N VAL A 103 6.16 2.19 10.85
CA VAL A 103 5.53 3.21 11.70
C VAL A 103 6.31 3.39 13.01
N ASP A 104 6.59 2.30 13.73
CA ASP A 104 7.36 2.35 14.98
C ASP A 104 8.74 3.01 14.78
N LYS A 105 9.42 2.66 13.69
CA LYS A 105 10.71 3.26 13.34
C LYS A 105 10.57 4.76 13.08
N PHE A 106 9.58 5.19 12.31
CA PHE A 106 9.37 6.62 12.03
C PHE A 106 8.92 7.40 13.27
N GLU A 107 8.14 6.81 14.17
CA GLU A 107 7.75 7.45 15.42
C GLU A 107 8.95 7.64 16.36
N THR A 108 9.81 6.63 16.46
CA THR A 108 11.05 6.73 17.25
C THR A 108 12.00 7.78 16.67
N GLU A 109 12.25 7.77 15.36
CA GLU A 109 13.07 8.78 14.68
C GLU A 109 12.50 10.19 14.84
N LYS A 110 11.18 10.36 14.63
CA LYS A 110 10.48 11.63 14.86
C LYS A 110 10.67 12.13 16.29
N SER A 111 10.56 11.24 17.28
CA SER A 111 10.74 11.57 18.69
C SER A 111 12.17 12.04 18.98
N VAL A 112 13.18 11.35 18.44
CA VAL A 112 14.59 11.74 18.56
C VAL A 112 14.83 13.11 17.92
N LEU A 113 14.44 13.29 16.66
CA LEU A 113 14.60 14.55 15.94
C LEU A 113 13.89 15.72 16.64
N SER A 114 12.70 15.48 17.19
CA SER A 114 11.96 16.50 17.96
C SER A 114 12.73 16.93 19.21
N ARG A 115 13.37 15.99 19.92
CA ARG A 115 14.22 16.32 21.08
C ARG A 115 15.48 17.08 20.67
N GLU A 116 16.14 16.67 19.61
CA GLU A 116 17.35 17.33 19.09
C GLU A 116 17.06 18.75 18.60
N LEU A 117 15.94 18.95 17.91
CA LEU A 117 15.47 20.27 17.50
C LEU A 117 15.25 21.17 18.73
N GLY A 118 14.56 20.66 19.75
CA GLY A 118 14.35 21.40 21.00
C GLY A 118 15.65 21.72 21.75
N SER A 119 16.62 20.80 21.76
CA SER A 119 17.94 21.02 22.36
C SER A 119 18.73 22.09 21.61
N THR A 120 18.82 21.97 20.28
CA THR A 120 19.56 22.89 19.42
C THR A 120 18.93 24.29 19.43
N SER A 121 17.59 24.37 19.43
CA SER A 121 16.88 25.64 19.53
C SER A 121 17.17 26.35 20.86
N ARG A 122 17.28 25.62 21.98
CA ARG A 122 17.66 26.19 23.27
C ARG A 122 19.10 26.70 23.25
N SER A 123 20.05 25.88 22.82
CA SER A 123 21.46 26.26 22.74
C SER A 123 21.68 27.49 21.83
N LEU A 124 20.97 27.56 20.69
CA LEU A 124 21.01 28.73 19.82
C LEU A 124 20.48 30.00 20.51
N SER A 125 19.41 29.88 21.30
CA SER A 125 18.86 30.99 22.08
C SER A 125 19.87 31.47 23.13
N GLU A 126 20.53 30.55 23.83
CA GLU A 126 21.56 30.84 24.84
C GLU A 126 22.76 31.55 24.22
N GLU A 127 23.29 31.07 23.09
CA GLU A 127 24.41 31.71 22.38
C GLU A 127 24.04 33.08 21.81
N LYS A 128 22.79 33.25 21.33
CA LYS A 128 22.27 34.58 20.94
C LYS A 128 22.25 35.54 22.14
N ALA A 129 21.76 35.09 23.29
CA ALA A 129 21.73 35.89 24.51
C ALA A 129 23.15 36.26 24.99
N LYS A 130 24.09 35.31 24.96
CA LYS A 130 25.49 35.53 25.29
C LYS A 130 26.17 36.52 24.33
N SER A 131 25.92 36.38 23.03
CA SER A 131 26.41 37.31 22.00
C SER A 131 25.91 38.73 22.25
N ALA A 132 24.62 38.90 22.57
CA ALA A 132 24.05 40.21 22.91
C ALA A 132 24.72 40.82 24.15
N ARG A 133 24.90 40.03 25.22
CA ARG A 133 25.59 40.49 26.45
C ARG A 133 27.02 40.95 26.15
N LEU A 134 27.79 40.14 25.41
CA LEU A 134 29.17 40.48 25.04
C LEU A 134 29.24 41.73 24.16
N LYS A 135 28.27 41.95 23.26
CA LYS A 135 28.20 43.18 22.46
C LYS A 135 28.01 44.42 23.34
N THR A 136 27.06 44.37 24.27
CA THR A 136 26.81 45.46 25.23
C THR A 136 28.04 45.72 26.11
N GLU A 137 28.70 44.67 26.57
CA GLU A 137 29.92 44.81 27.38
C GLU A 137 31.08 45.42 26.57
N ASN A 138 31.23 45.02 25.31
CA ASN A 138 32.24 45.56 24.41
C ASN A 138 32.01 47.05 24.12
N GLU A 139 30.75 47.46 23.90
CA GLU A 139 30.39 48.87 23.75
C GLU A 139 30.70 49.68 25.02
N ARG A 140 30.39 49.13 26.21
CA ARG A 140 30.77 49.76 27.48
C ARG A 140 32.28 49.96 27.58
N TYR A 141 33.08 48.92 27.29
CA TYR A 141 34.54 49.04 27.32
C TYR A 141 35.07 50.05 26.29
N ARG A 142 34.48 50.15 25.10
CA ARG A 142 34.83 51.20 24.15
C ARG A 142 34.55 52.60 24.70
N ASN A 143 33.41 52.78 25.37
CA ASN A 143 33.06 54.05 25.99
C ASN A 143 34.03 54.42 27.13
N ASP A 144 34.39 53.45 27.99
CA ASP A 144 35.36 53.65 29.08
C ASP A 144 36.76 54.03 28.55
N VAL A 145 37.21 53.36 27.48
CA VAL A 145 38.48 53.68 26.81
C VAL A 145 38.43 55.08 26.18
N ASN A 146 37.34 55.43 25.49
CA ASN A 146 37.18 56.76 24.91
C ASN A 146 37.18 57.86 25.98
N LEU A 147 36.49 57.65 27.11
CA LEU A 147 36.51 58.57 28.24
C LEU A 147 37.93 58.72 28.80
N THR A 148 38.65 57.61 28.97
CA THR A 148 40.05 57.64 29.42
C THR A 148 40.92 58.47 28.48
N ILE A 149 40.80 58.26 27.16
CA ILE A 149 41.52 59.04 26.14
C ILE A 149 41.20 60.54 26.29
N GLN A 150 39.93 60.91 26.42
CA GLN A 150 39.52 62.31 26.60
C GLN A 150 40.15 62.92 27.88
N LEU A 151 40.08 62.20 29.01
CA LEU A 151 40.68 62.67 30.27
C LEU A 151 42.19 62.87 30.15
N LEU A 152 42.90 61.96 29.47
CA LEU A 152 44.33 62.11 29.17
C LEU A 152 44.61 63.34 28.30
N GLN A 153 43.76 63.60 27.31
CA GLN A 153 43.90 64.72 26.37
C GLN A 153 43.52 66.09 26.95
N CYS A 154 42.67 66.15 27.99
CA CYS A 154 42.24 67.41 28.61
C CYS A 154 43.35 68.15 29.40
N ARG A 155 44.48 67.50 29.74
CA ARG A 155 45.63 68.14 30.42
C ARG A 155 46.99 67.55 29.98
N PRO A 156 47.43 67.81 28.74
CA PRO A 156 48.72 67.30 28.26
C PRO A 156 49.92 67.85 29.05
N GLY A 157 49.79 69.03 29.66
CA GLY A 157 50.86 69.68 30.44
C GLY A 157 51.06 69.15 31.87
N ASN A 158 50.11 68.39 32.43
CA ASN A 158 50.22 67.83 33.79
C ASN A 158 50.62 66.35 33.82
N PHE A 159 50.62 65.67 32.66
CA PHE A 159 51.23 64.35 32.53
C PHE A 159 52.74 64.52 32.57
N MET A 160 53.29 64.52 33.78
CA MET A 160 54.73 64.48 33.95
C MET A 160 55.23 63.19 33.25
N PRO A 161 56.10 63.27 32.23
CA PRO A 161 56.72 62.08 31.68
C PRO A 161 57.46 61.42 32.84
N GLN A 162 57.04 60.21 33.24
CA GLN A 162 57.82 59.43 34.19
C GLN A 162 59.15 59.15 33.51
N LYS A 163 60.16 59.92 33.91
CA LYS A 163 61.54 59.66 33.54
C LYS A 163 61.85 58.27 34.07
N MET A 164 62.53 57.43 33.30
CA MET A 164 62.91 56.08 33.72
C MET A 164 63.57 56.08 35.11
N ASP A 165 64.23 57.18 35.43
CA ASP A 165 64.97 57.43 36.67
C ASP A 165 64.07 57.66 37.91
N SER A 166 62.77 57.93 37.74
CA SER A 166 61.82 58.14 38.86
C SER A 166 61.17 56.86 39.35
N LEU A 167 61.46 55.72 38.74
CA LEU A 167 60.92 54.40 39.10
C LEU A 167 61.91 53.66 40.02
N PRO A 168 61.45 52.82 40.97
CA PRO A 168 62.31 51.91 41.72
C PRO A 168 63.13 51.00 40.79
N SER A 169 64.37 50.66 41.18
CA SER A 169 65.35 49.89 40.37
C SER A 169 64.76 48.63 39.73
N ASP A 170 63.95 47.91 40.50
CA ASP A 170 63.39 46.63 40.11
C ASP A 170 62.34 46.79 39.00
N ILE A 171 61.63 47.93 39.01
CA ILE A 171 60.64 48.29 37.99
C ILE A 171 61.38 48.79 36.75
N GLN A 172 62.45 49.57 36.90
CA GLN A 172 63.27 50.02 35.77
C GLN A 172 63.82 48.84 34.96
N GLN A 173 64.32 47.81 35.63
CA GLN A 173 64.85 46.62 34.97
C GLN A 173 63.75 45.88 34.20
N LYS A 174 62.56 45.71 34.78
CA LYS A 174 61.42 45.08 34.11
C LYS A 174 60.93 45.85 32.89
N VAL A 175 60.86 47.18 32.98
CA VAL A 175 60.49 48.05 31.85
C VAL A 175 61.54 47.97 30.75
N LYS A 176 62.84 48.01 31.08
CA LYS A 176 63.94 47.82 30.12
C LYS A 176 63.81 46.47 29.41
N THR A 177 63.57 45.37 30.13
CA THR A 177 63.37 44.03 29.55
C THR A 177 62.14 43.98 28.63
N TYR A 178 61.02 44.55 29.04
CA TYR A 178 59.78 44.57 28.23
C TYR A 178 59.93 45.40 26.95
N VAL A 179 60.56 46.56 27.03
CA VAL A 179 60.84 47.42 25.86
C VAL A 179 61.81 46.75 24.90
N ASN A 180 62.84 46.06 25.40
CA ASN A 180 63.76 45.31 24.56
C ASN A 180 63.06 44.11 23.87
N ASN A 181 62.22 43.36 24.60
CA ASN A 181 61.44 42.25 24.03
C ASN A 181 60.42 42.72 22.98
N LYS A 182 59.77 43.87 23.20
CA LYS A 182 58.80 44.44 22.25
C LYS A 182 59.47 44.98 20.98
N LYS A 183 60.71 45.45 21.06
CA LYS A 183 61.50 45.86 19.89
C LYS A 183 61.99 44.67 19.06
N ILE A 184 62.23 43.51 19.69
CA ILE A 184 62.61 42.29 18.98
C ILE A 184 61.40 41.59 18.35
N ASN A 185 60.22 41.68 18.97
CA ASN A 185 58.97 41.08 18.47
C ASN A 185 58.01 42.12 17.89
N GLY A 186 58.45 42.84 16.87
CA GLY A 186 57.63 43.81 16.14
C GLY A 186 56.41 43.16 15.49
N GLY A 187 55.23 43.43 16.05
CA GLY A 187 53.96 43.58 15.32
C GLY A 187 53.43 42.39 14.54
N SER A 188 52.93 41.35 15.22
CA SER A 188 51.93 40.45 14.63
C SER A 188 50.88 40.08 15.67
N PHE A 189 49.64 40.56 15.47
CA PHE A 189 48.48 39.90 16.02
C PHE A 189 48.46 38.46 15.48
N PRO A 190 48.36 37.40 16.30
CA PRO A 190 48.19 36.06 15.79
C PRO A 190 46.72 35.90 15.37
N GLN A 191 46.38 36.36 14.17
CA GLN A 191 45.26 35.80 13.41
C GLN A 191 45.81 34.66 12.56
N SER A 192 46.03 33.52 13.19
CA SER A 192 46.09 32.24 12.48
C SER A 192 44.84 31.45 12.88
N ARG A 193 43.77 31.61 12.11
CA ARG A 193 42.77 30.54 12.04
C ARG A 193 43.45 29.38 11.30
N PRO A 194 43.61 28.20 11.92
CA PRO A 194 44.03 27.04 11.16
C PRO A 194 42.91 26.71 10.16
N GLU A 195 43.20 26.86 8.86
CA GLU A 195 42.35 26.28 7.82
C GLU A 195 42.28 24.76 8.05
N PRO A 196 41.08 24.16 8.20
CA PRO A 196 40.98 22.73 8.28
C PRO A 196 41.38 22.14 6.93
N LYS A 197 42.47 21.35 6.91
CA LYS A 197 42.86 20.56 5.75
C LYS A 197 41.72 19.60 5.40
N LEU A 198 41.01 19.90 4.32
CA LEU A 198 39.90 19.09 3.83
C LEU A 198 40.44 17.80 3.22
N ILE A 199 40.28 16.68 3.91
CA ILE A 199 40.51 15.35 3.35
C ILE A 199 39.29 15.02 2.46
N LYS A 200 39.48 15.07 1.14
CA LYS A 200 38.46 14.61 0.18
C LYS A 200 38.61 13.10 0.01
N VAL A 201 37.69 12.34 0.60
CA VAL A 201 37.49 10.92 0.27
C VAL A 201 36.42 10.79 -0.81
N PRO A 202 36.65 10.03 -1.90
CA PRO A 202 35.60 9.75 -2.88
C PRO A 202 34.54 8.86 -2.24
N ILE A 203 33.29 9.34 -2.19
CA ILE A 203 32.15 8.51 -1.82
C ILE A 203 31.66 7.84 -3.12
N PRO A 204 31.65 6.50 -3.21
CA PRO A 204 31.07 5.81 -4.35
C PRO A 204 29.54 5.96 -4.29
N THR A 205 28.98 6.92 -5.01
CA THR A 205 27.53 7.01 -5.19
C THR A 205 27.13 6.23 -6.43
N PHE A 206 26.59 5.04 -6.20
CA PHE A 206 25.87 4.26 -7.21
C PHE A 206 24.41 4.08 -6.75
N PRO A 207 23.41 4.29 -7.63
CA PRO A 207 23.50 4.61 -9.06
C PRO A 207 23.63 6.13 -9.33
N PRO A 208 24.03 6.54 -10.54
CA PRO A 208 24.20 7.95 -10.90
C PRO A 208 22.84 8.64 -11.05
N THR A 209 22.52 9.59 -10.17
CA THR A 209 21.32 10.42 -10.32
C THR A 209 21.55 11.43 -11.43
N ALA A 210 21.09 11.10 -12.64
CA ALA A 210 20.85 12.10 -13.68
C ALA A 210 19.68 12.99 -13.21
N MET A 211 19.99 14.21 -12.78
CA MET A 211 18.98 15.24 -12.54
C MET A 211 18.77 16.05 -13.81
N VAL A 212 17.65 15.80 -14.49
CA VAL A 212 17.18 16.62 -15.59
C VAL A 212 16.18 17.63 -15.01
N TYR A 213 16.57 18.90 -14.95
CA TYR A 213 15.64 19.99 -14.64
C TYR A 213 15.04 20.53 -15.94
N SER A 214 13.74 20.34 -16.12
CA SER A 214 12.95 21.16 -17.04
C SER A 214 12.49 22.41 -16.30
N VAL A 215 13.11 23.56 -16.61
CA VAL A 215 12.62 24.87 -16.16
C VAL A 215 11.49 25.28 -17.08
N ASN A 216 10.25 24.97 -16.70
CA ASN A 216 9.10 25.64 -17.31
C ASN A 216 8.80 26.90 -16.51
N LYS A 217 8.95 28.08 -17.16
CA LYS A 217 8.58 29.36 -16.56
C LYS A 217 7.06 29.43 -16.47
N GLY A 218 6.51 29.12 -15.30
CA GLY A 218 5.13 29.45 -14.97
C GLY A 218 4.46 28.50 -13.99
N GLY A 219 4.71 28.72 -12.70
CA GLY A 219 3.75 28.50 -11.61
C GLY A 219 3.35 27.05 -11.26
N TRP A 220 3.12 26.87 -9.96
CA TRP A 220 2.46 25.74 -9.29
C TRP A 220 3.38 24.63 -8.74
N TYR A 221 3.53 24.68 -7.41
CA TYR A 221 4.10 23.63 -6.59
C TYR A 221 3.11 22.45 -6.53
N GLY A 222 3.52 21.33 -7.11
CA GLY A 222 2.84 20.05 -6.98
C GLY A 222 3.80 18.93 -7.38
N VAL A 223 4.12 18.04 -6.44
CA VAL A 223 4.87 16.82 -6.75
C VAL A 223 3.90 15.87 -7.45
N VAL A 224 3.94 15.82 -8.77
CA VAL A 224 3.18 14.86 -9.57
C VAL A 224 3.99 13.57 -9.68
N PHE A 225 3.53 12.50 -9.02
CA PHE A 225 4.02 11.15 -9.29
C PHE A 225 3.43 10.66 -10.63
N SER A 226 4.20 10.80 -11.71
CA SER A 226 3.86 10.16 -12.99
C SER A 226 4.12 8.66 -12.90
N ARG A 227 3.02 7.91 -12.85
CA ARG A 227 2.96 6.45 -12.97
C ARG A 227 3.47 6.06 -14.35
N PHE A 228 4.67 5.48 -14.44
CA PHE A 228 5.14 4.86 -15.67
C PHE A 228 4.38 3.54 -15.90
N ASN A 229 3.33 3.64 -16.71
CA ASN A 229 2.75 2.51 -17.42
C ASN A 229 3.64 2.24 -18.63
N SER A 230 4.39 1.14 -18.63
CA SER A 230 4.70 0.34 -19.83
C SER A 230 5.50 -0.88 -19.42
N VAL A 231 4.88 -2.07 -19.45
CA VAL A 231 5.28 -3.13 -20.37
C VAL A 231 4.02 -3.97 -20.65
N ARG A 232 3.43 -3.77 -21.83
CA ARG A 232 2.86 -4.88 -22.59
C ARG A 232 4.03 -5.55 -23.29
N TYR A 233 4.23 -6.83 -23.08
CA TYR A 233 4.09 -7.91 -24.05
C TYR A 233 3.96 -9.22 -23.26
#